data_AF-A0A2H0RY54-F1
#
_entry.id   AF-A0A2H0RY54-F1
#
_cell.length_a   1.000
_cell.length_b   1.000
_cell.length_c   1.000
_cell.angle_alpha   90.00
_cell.angle_beta   90.00
_cell.angle_gamma   90.00
#
_symmetry.space_group_name_H-M   'P 1'
#
loop_
_entity.id
_entity.type
_entity.pdbx_description
1 polymer ?
#
loop_
_entity_poly.entity_id
_entity_poly.type
_entity_poly.pdbx_seq_one_letter_code
_entity_poly.pdbx_strand_id
1 'polypeptide(L)'
;MAKKESEHRRDVHSMTPEQFGEIDRIAAEFDGKNKNGESPRIRDFLQSDILDRRVLLRELVLCDASHRYTQGQEPSMDDYTAQFPELEGDTVLLDELKTLR
;
A
#
# COMPACT_ATOMS: atom_id res chain seq x y z
N MET A 1 24.68 -2.79 -25.02
CA MET A 1 23.61 -1.84 -24.64
C MET A 1 22.55 -2.60 -23.86
N ALA A 2 22.45 -2.38 -22.56
CA ALA A 2 21.35 -2.86 -21.72
C ALA A 2 21.25 -1.94 -20.49
N LYS A 3 20.78 -0.70 -20.72
CA LYS A 3 20.40 0.24 -19.65
C LYS A 3 18.89 0.07 -19.42
N LYS A 4 18.43 -0.84 -18.56
CA LYS A 4 16.99 -0.90 -18.18
C LYS A 4 16.67 -1.53 -16.79
N GLU A 5 17.63 -1.74 -15.90
CA GLU A 5 17.34 -2.33 -14.57
C GLU A 5 17.48 -1.39 -13.37
N SER A 6 17.75 -0.10 -13.59
CA SER A 6 18.20 0.79 -12.49
C SER A 6 17.26 1.94 -12.13
N GLU A 7 16.05 1.99 -12.69
CA GLU A 7 15.12 3.12 -12.47
C GLU A 7 13.98 2.81 -11.49
N HIS A 8 13.75 1.56 -11.12
CA HIS A 8 12.63 1.20 -10.22
C HIS A 8 12.97 1.19 -8.72
N ARG A 9 14.23 1.47 -8.36
CA ARG A 9 14.70 1.53 -6.96
C ARG A 9 14.92 2.97 -6.45
N ARG A 10 14.60 3.99 -7.25
CA ARG A 10 15.00 5.38 -6.97
C ARG A 10 14.01 6.20 -6.16
N ASP A 11 12.79 5.72 -5.93
CA ASP A 11 11.75 6.54 -5.28
C ASP A 11 11.84 6.47 -3.74
N VAL A 12 12.24 5.33 -3.18
CA VAL A 12 12.31 5.14 -1.72
C VAL A 12 13.52 5.85 -1.06
N HIS A 13 14.51 6.29 -1.86
CA HIS A 13 15.75 6.91 -1.36
C HIS A 13 15.70 8.43 -1.19
N SER A 14 14.60 9.09 -1.57
CA SER A 14 14.42 10.55 -1.38
C SER A 14 13.49 10.93 -0.22
N MET A 15 12.92 9.95 0.49
CA MET A 15 12.05 10.21 1.61
C MET A 15 12.84 10.57 2.87
N THR A 16 12.37 11.58 3.59
CA THR A 16 12.92 11.92 4.91
C THR A 16 12.38 10.97 5.98
N PRO A 17 13.09 10.79 7.10
CA PRO A 17 12.59 9.99 8.23
C PRO A 17 11.22 10.44 8.73
N GLU A 18 10.91 11.74 8.67
CA GLU A 18 9.61 12.29 9.06
C GLU A 18 8.50 11.82 8.12
N GLN A 19 8.76 11.73 6.82
CA GLN A 19 7.78 11.24 5.85
C GLN A 19 7.52 9.74 6.04
N PHE A 20 8.56 8.95 6.30
CA PHE A 20 8.37 7.53 6.67
C PHE A 20 7.56 7.38 7.94
N GLY A 21 7.89 8.15 8.99
CA GLY A 21 7.16 8.10 10.25
C GLY A 21 5.69 8.45 10.11
N GLU A 22 5.35 9.39 9.21
CA GLU A 22 3.96 9.73 8.94
C GLU A 22 3.21 8.62 8.19
N ILE A 23 3.85 7.98 7.21
CA ILE A 23 3.29 6.81 6.52
C ILE A 23 3.04 5.67 7.51
N ASP A 24 4.02 5.33 8.34
CA ASP A 24 3.92 4.29 9.37
C ASP A 24 2.79 4.61 10.35
N ARG A 25 2.66 5.87 10.77
CA ARG A 25 1.59 6.31 11.67
C ARG A 25 0.21 6.11 11.06
N ILE A 26 0.02 6.51 9.79
CA ILE A 26 -1.26 6.39 9.09
C ILE A 26 -1.60 4.93 8.82
N ALA A 27 -0.62 4.12 8.40
CA ALA A 27 -0.79 2.68 8.19
C ALA A 27 -1.16 1.95 9.50
N ALA A 28 -0.50 2.29 10.60
CA ALA A 28 -0.81 1.74 11.93
C ALA A 28 -2.22 2.14 12.42
N GLU A 29 -2.65 3.38 12.16
CA GLU A 29 -4.01 3.82 12.49
C GLU A 29 -5.06 3.03 11.69
N PHE A 30 -4.83 2.85 10.39
CA PHE A 30 -5.70 2.07 9.51
C PHE A 30 -5.79 0.59 9.93
N ASP A 31 -4.65 -0.05 10.21
CA ASP A 31 -4.58 -1.43 10.69
C ASP A 31 -5.29 -1.60 12.05
N GLY A 32 -5.10 -0.66 12.97
CA GLY A 32 -5.81 -0.64 14.25
C GLY A 32 -7.33 -0.61 14.10
N LYS A 33 -7.84 0.21 13.18
CA LYS A 33 -9.28 0.29 12.86
C LYS A 33 -9.80 -0.99 12.21
N ASN A 34 -9.04 -1.60 11.31
CA ASN A 34 -9.39 -2.92 10.76
C ASN A 34 -9.50 -3.99 11.85
N LYS A 35 -8.50 -4.07 12.74
CA LYS A 35 -8.50 -5.01 13.87
C LYS A 35 -9.65 -4.81 14.86
N ASN A 36 -10.16 -3.59 14.97
CA ASN A 36 -11.35 -3.27 15.78
C ASN A 36 -12.69 -3.55 15.05
N GLY A 37 -12.65 -4.03 13.80
CA GLY A 37 -13.83 -4.34 12.99
C GLY A 37 -14.49 -3.14 12.30
N GLU A 38 -13.85 -1.96 12.32
CA GLU A 38 -14.43 -0.72 11.76
C GLU A 38 -14.44 -0.70 10.22
N SER A 39 -13.68 -1.60 9.56
CA SER A 39 -13.54 -1.67 8.09
C SER A 39 -13.35 -0.30 7.41
N PRO A 40 -12.33 0.49 7.82
CA PRO A 40 -12.01 1.79 7.22
C PRO A 40 -11.78 1.69 5.71
N ARG A 41 -12.11 2.75 4.97
CA ARG A 41 -11.81 2.81 3.53
C ARG A 41 -10.40 3.36 3.32
N ILE A 42 -9.61 2.69 2.49
CA ILE A 42 -8.24 3.13 2.12
C ILE A 42 -8.22 4.61 1.67
N ARG A 43 -9.22 5.05 0.88
CA ARG A 43 -9.32 6.44 0.40
C ARG A 43 -9.38 7.49 1.50
N ASP A 44 -9.91 7.17 2.67
CA ASP A 44 -10.06 8.11 3.78
C ASP A 44 -8.70 8.40 4.45
N PHE A 45 -7.70 7.54 4.22
CA PHE A 45 -6.35 7.64 4.76
C PHE A 45 -5.34 8.17 3.74
N LEU A 46 -5.70 8.24 2.46
CA LEU A 46 -4.89 8.83 1.40
C LEU A 46 -5.01 10.35 1.40
N GLN A 47 -4.35 11.00 2.35
CA GLN A 47 -4.29 12.46 2.41
C GLN A 47 -3.49 13.03 1.22
N SER A 48 -3.94 14.16 0.67
CA SER A 48 -3.41 14.75 -0.56
C SER A 48 -2.07 15.46 -0.39
N ASP A 49 -1.67 15.73 0.83
CA ASP A 49 -0.44 16.44 1.22
C ASP A 49 0.76 15.51 1.45
N ILE A 50 0.56 14.19 1.35
CA ILE A 50 1.64 13.22 1.47
C ILE A 50 2.38 13.14 0.15
N LEU A 51 3.66 13.57 0.17
CA LEU A 51 4.55 13.62 -1.01
C LEU A 51 4.58 12.29 -1.77
N ASP A 52 4.46 11.17 -1.07
CA ASP A 52 4.55 9.81 -1.61
C ASP A 52 3.27 9.01 -1.39
N ARG A 53 2.16 9.56 -1.88
CA ARG A 53 0.82 8.92 -1.89
C ARG A 53 0.85 7.45 -2.33
N ARG A 54 1.68 7.10 -3.31
CA ARG A 54 1.79 5.72 -3.83
C ARG A 54 2.41 4.76 -2.80
N VAL A 55 3.40 5.22 -2.04
CA VAL A 55 4.03 4.44 -0.96
C VAL A 55 3.01 4.17 0.14
N LEU A 56 2.31 5.21 0.59
CA LEU A 56 1.25 5.05 1.58
C LEU A 56 0.13 4.12 1.07
N LEU A 57 -0.29 4.28 -0.18
CA LEU A 57 -1.31 3.43 -0.78
C LEU A 57 -0.91 1.95 -0.74
N ARG A 58 0.35 1.63 -1.04
CA ARG A 58 0.85 0.25 -0.96
C ARG A 58 0.75 -0.30 0.46
N GLU A 59 1.21 0.44 1.46
CA GLU A 59 1.11 0.03 2.87
C GLU A 59 -0.35 -0.21 3.28
N LEU A 60 -1.26 0.70 2.93
CA LEU A 60 -2.69 0.57 3.26
C LEU A 60 -3.33 -0.64 2.57
N VAL A 61 -2.97 -0.92 1.32
CA VAL A 61 -3.46 -2.11 0.59
C VAL A 61 -2.97 -3.40 1.24
N LEU A 62 -1.71 -3.45 1.69
CA LEU A 62 -1.18 -4.63 2.39
C LEU A 62 -1.91 -4.86 3.73
N CYS A 63 -2.15 -3.80 4.50
CA CYS A 63 -2.95 -3.88 5.73
C CYS A 63 -4.39 -4.36 5.46
N ASP A 64 -5.06 -3.81 4.44
CA ASP A 64 -6.41 -4.22 4.06
C ASP A 64 -6.44 -5.68 3.60
N ALA A 65 -5.51 -6.08 2.72
CA ALA A 65 -5.44 -7.43 2.21
C ALA A 65 -5.20 -8.45 3.32
N SER A 66 -4.23 -8.18 4.20
CA SER A 66 -3.95 -9.00 5.38
C SER A 66 -5.21 -9.19 6.24
N HIS A 67 -5.92 -8.11 6.54
CA HIS A 67 -7.16 -8.19 7.31
C HIS A 67 -8.23 -9.02 6.56
N ARG A 68 -8.47 -8.75 5.27
CA ARG A 68 -9.45 -9.46 4.46
C ARG A 68 -9.15 -10.96 4.34
N TYR A 69 -7.88 -11.36 4.23
CA TYR A 69 -7.46 -12.76 4.28
C TYR A 69 -7.81 -13.42 5.62
N THR A 70 -7.60 -12.73 6.76
CA THR A 70 -8.01 -13.28 8.07
C THR A 70 -9.52 -13.49 8.19
N GLN A 71 -10.31 -12.75 7.41
CA GLN A 71 -11.77 -12.90 7.32
C GLN A 71 -12.21 -13.93 6.26
N GLY A 72 -11.26 -14.66 5.66
CA GLY A 72 -11.53 -15.68 4.63
C GLY A 72 -11.92 -15.09 3.26
N GLN A 73 -11.65 -13.81 3.02
CA GLN A 73 -11.81 -13.20 1.70
C GLN A 73 -10.55 -13.38 0.87
N GLU A 74 -10.68 -13.27 -0.45
CA GLU A 74 -9.56 -13.37 -1.40
C GLU A 74 -9.39 -12.04 -2.15
N PRO A 75 -8.83 -10.99 -1.50
CA PRO A 75 -8.51 -9.74 -2.17
C PRO A 75 -7.50 -9.97 -3.31
N SER A 76 -7.75 -9.38 -4.48
CA SER A 76 -6.87 -9.48 -5.64
C SER A 76 -6.24 -8.15 -6.01
N MET A 77 -5.11 -8.19 -6.72
CA MET A 77 -4.49 -6.99 -7.28
C MET A 77 -5.47 -6.20 -8.17
N ASP A 78 -6.27 -6.91 -8.97
CA ASP A 78 -7.24 -6.29 -9.88
C ASP A 78 -8.32 -5.49 -9.11
N ASP A 79 -8.74 -5.96 -7.93
CA ASP A 79 -9.70 -5.24 -7.08
C ASP A 79 -9.15 -3.90 -6.58
N TYR A 80 -7.86 -3.87 -6.25
CA TYR A 80 -7.18 -2.66 -5.81
C TYR A 80 -6.88 -1.73 -6.99
N THR A 81 -6.42 -2.26 -8.12
CA THR A 81 -6.14 -1.47 -9.32
C THR A 81 -7.40 -0.82 -9.90
N ALA A 82 -8.56 -1.50 -9.87
CA ALA A 82 -9.83 -0.93 -10.30
C ALA A 82 -10.24 0.31 -9.48
N GLN A 83 -9.86 0.36 -8.21
CA GLN A 83 -10.14 1.49 -7.31
C GLN A 83 -9.02 2.52 -7.26
N PHE A 84 -7.80 2.08 -7.55
CA PHE A 84 -6.57 2.86 -7.50
C PHE A 84 -5.68 2.53 -8.72
N PRO A 85 -5.92 3.19 -9.87
CA PRO A 85 -5.10 2.99 -11.08
C PRO A 85 -3.61 3.29 -10.88
N GLU A 86 -3.25 4.02 -9.82
CA GLU A 86 -1.87 4.29 -9.38
C GLU A 86 -1.06 3.01 -9.08
N LEU A 87 -1.74 1.87 -8.89
CA LEU A 87 -1.14 0.56 -8.64
C LEU A 87 -0.89 -0.25 -9.91
N GLU A 88 -1.32 0.23 -11.08
CA GLU A 88 -1.08 -0.48 -12.34
C GLU A 88 0.41 -0.77 -12.55
N GLY A 89 0.73 -2.04 -12.79
CA GLY A 89 2.09 -2.49 -13.01
C GLY A 89 2.99 -2.54 -11.77
N ASP A 90 2.44 -2.39 -10.56
CA ASP A 90 3.21 -2.58 -9.32
C ASP A 90 3.47 -4.07 -9.06
N THR A 91 4.57 -4.57 -9.63
CA THR A 91 4.97 -5.96 -9.49
C THR A 91 5.41 -6.32 -8.08
N VAL A 92 5.83 -5.34 -7.28
CA VAL A 92 6.29 -5.59 -5.90
C VAL A 92 5.08 -5.82 -5.01
N LEU A 93 4.06 -4.95 -5.09
CA LEU A 93 2.81 -5.15 -4.36
C LEU A 93 2.14 -6.48 -4.74
N LEU A 94 2.15 -6.85 -6.03
CA LEU A 94 1.61 -8.13 -6.47
C LEU A 94 2.32 -9.34 -5.82
N ASP A 95 3.63 -9.28 -5.62
CA ASP A 95 4.40 -10.35 -4.97
C ASP A 95 4.11 -10.43 -3.46
N GLU A 96 3.97 -9.28 -2.81
CA GLU A 96 3.62 -9.19 -1.39
C GLU A 96 2.22 -9.72 -1.11
N LEU A 97 1.23 -9.35 -1.94
CA LEU A 97 -0.14 -9.89 -1.84
C LEU A 97 -0.19 -11.41 -1.95
N LYS A 98 0.70 -12.01 -2.77
CA LYS A 98 0.83 -13.47 -2.89
C LYS A 98 1.52 -14.13 -1.69
N THR A 99 2.28 -13.35 -0.92
CA THR A 99 3.00 -13.82 0.26
C THR A 99 2.13 -13.75 1.52
N LEU A 100 1.11 -12.89 1.52
CA LEU A 100 0.15 -12.74 2.64
C LEU A 100 -0.90 -13.85 2.74
N ARG A 101 -1.10 -14.64 1.69
CA ARG A 101 -2.12 -15.71 1.61
C ARG A 101 -1.68 -17.01 2.29
#